data_AF-A0A2T5RQK2-F1
#
_entry.id   AF-A0A2T5RQK2-F1
#
_cell.length_a   1.000
_cell.length_b   1.000
_cell.length_c   1.000
_cell.angle_alpha   90.00
_cell.angle_beta   90.00
_cell.angle_gamma   90.00
#
_symmetry.space_group_name_H-M   'P 1'
#
loop_
_entity.id
_entity.type
_entity.pdbx_description
1 polymer ?
#
loop_
_entity_poly.entity_id
_entity_poly.type
_entity_poly.pdbx_seq_one_letter_code
_entity_poly.pdbx_strand_id
1 'polypeptide(L)'
;MRVKSKKLGRLKSSIFHYTCLNLKHYINKYIHYAKLSANQKFEAGVKKGLGYAALRFFLDFFQKYILQRGILMGGPGFIYSAIRAYYSFLKYVFLWELNNQ
;
A
#
# COMPACT_ATOMS: atom_id res chain seq x y z
N MET A 1 -1.88 -3.76 -41.14
CA MET A 1 -0.42 -3.88 -40.92
C MET A 1 -0.14 -5.19 -40.17
N ARG A 2 0.45 -6.20 -40.82
CA ARG A 2 0.81 -7.49 -40.19
C ARG A 2 2.26 -7.41 -39.69
N VAL A 3 2.47 -7.36 -38.37
CA VAL A 3 3.81 -7.38 -37.78
C VAL A 3 4.34 -8.82 -37.85
N LYS A 4 5.42 -9.03 -38.61
CA LYS A 4 6.15 -10.31 -38.69
C LYS A 4 6.80 -10.61 -37.33
N SER A 5 6.32 -11.67 -36.66
CA SER A 5 6.88 -12.18 -35.40
C SER A 5 8.28 -12.77 -35.66
N LYS A 6 9.31 -12.04 -35.22
CA LYS A 6 10.73 -12.42 -35.34
C LYS A 6 11.09 -13.32 -34.15
N LYS A 7 11.68 -14.49 -34.47
CA LYS A 7 12.23 -15.54 -33.57
C LYS A 7 12.16 -15.25 -32.07
N LEU A 8 11.32 -16.03 -31.37
CA LEU A 8 11.25 -16.10 -29.91
C LEU A 8 12.58 -16.62 -29.33
N GLY A 9 13.43 -15.70 -28.87
CA GLY A 9 14.58 -16.05 -28.03
C GLY A 9 14.09 -16.33 -26.61
N ARG A 10 14.25 -17.57 -26.13
CA ARG A 10 14.06 -17.88 -24.70
C ARG A 10 15.26 -17.37 -23.93
N LEU A 11 15.06 -16.41 -23.02
CA LEU A 11 16.08 -16.01 -22.06
C LEU A 11 16.42 -17.20 -21.14
N LYS A 12 17.72 -17.53 -21.07
CA LYS A 12 18.27 -18.70 -20.37
C LYS A 12 18.53 -18.46 -18.88
N SER A 13 18.24 -17.26 -18.38
CA SER A 13 18.41 -16.86 -16.99
C SER A 13 17.06 -16.60 -16.34
N SER A 14 16.87 -17.15 -15.13
CA SER A 14 15.78 -16.73 -14.26
C SER A 14 16.02 -15.26 -13.91
N ILE A 15 15.19 -14.36 -14.45
CA ILE A 15 15.15 -12.99 -13.95
C ILE A 15 14.61 -13.12 -12.53
N PHE A 16 15.50 -13.09 -11.53
CA PHE A 16 15.09 -12.90 -10.15
C PHE A 16 14.48 -11.50 -10.06
N HIS A 17 13.17 -11.43 -10.25
CA HIS A 17 12.41 -10.19 -10.15
C HIS A 17 12.25 -9.87 -8.66
N TYR A 18 13.36 -9.47 -8.02
CA TYR A 18 13.35 -8.89 -6.68
C TYR A 18 12.53 -7.61 -6.77
N THR A 19 11.23 -7.73 -6.49
CA THR A 19 10.26 -6.64 -6.65
C THR A 19 10.61 -5.46 -5.73
N CYS A 20 11.40 -5.69 -4.69
CA CYS A 20 12.09 -4.67 -3.89
C CYS A 20 13.43 -5.24 -3.40
N LEU A 21 14.54 -4.63 -3.82
CA LEU A 21 15.89 -4.96 -3.32
C LEU A 21 16.11 -4.46 -1.88
N ASN A 22 15.33 -3.47 -1.42
CA ASN A 22 15.47 -2.82 -0.12
C ASN A 22 14.11 -2.45 0.49
N LEU A 23 13.98 -2.60 1.82
CA LEU A 23 12.78 -2.21 2.59
C LEU A 23 12.41 -0.73 2.38
N LYS A 24 13.42 0.14 2.24
CA LYS A 24 13.22 1.57 1.94
C LYS A 24 12.47 1.80 0.63
N HIS A 25 12.77 1.02 -0.41
CA HIS A 25 12.08 1.14 -1.69
C HIS A 25 10.62 0.69 -1.58
N TYR A 26 10.38 -0.39 -0.82
CA TYR A 26 9.03 -0.87 -0.52
C TYR A 26 8.18 0.20 0.19
N ILE A 27 8.73 0.82 1.24
CA ILE A 27 8.05 1.88 2.00
C ILE A 27 7.79 3.11 1.12
N ASN A 28 8.76 3.55 0.31
CA ASN A 28 8.55 4.67 -0.60
C ASN A 28 7.42 4.41 -1.60
N LYS A 29 7.32 3.19 -2.12
CA LYS A 29 6.22 2.79 -3.02
C LYS A 29 4.88 2.86 -2.31
N TYR A 30 4.83 2.39 -1.06
CA TYR A 30 3.65 2.49 -0.21
C TYR A 30 3.24 3.95 0.03
N ILE A 31 4.19 4.84 0.36
CA ILE A 31 3.92 6.27 0.53
C ILE A 31 3.37 6.87 -0.77
N HIS A 32 3.98 6.56 -1.91
CA HIS A 32 3.52 7.04 -3.22
C HIS A 32 2.07 6.61 -3.53
N TYR A 33 1.75 5.34 -3.30
CA TYR A 33 0.38 4.84 -3.47
C TYR A 33 -0.60 5.43 -2.45
N ALA A 34 -0.16 5.73 -1.22
CA ALA A 34 -1.01 6.37 -0.22
C ALA A 34 -1.39 7.79 -0.66
N LYS A 35 -0.42 8.55 -1.19
CA LYS A 35 -0.66 9.88 -1.78
C LYS A 35 -1.60 9.82 -2.97
N LEU A 36 -1.39 8.88 -3.90
CA LEU A 36 -2.26 8.73 -5.06
C LEU A 36 -3.72 8.44 -4.64
N SER A 37 -3.92 7.55 -3.68
CA SER A 37 -5.26 7.24 -3.18
C SER A 37 -5.87 8.39 -2.36
N ALA A 38 -5.05 9.21 -1.70
CA ALA A 38 -5.50 10.44 -1.06
C ALA A 38 -6.00 11.46 -2.10
N ASN A 39 -5.24 11.71 -3.17
CA ASN A 39 -5.64 12.59 -4.27
C ASN A 39 -6.97 12.16 -4.89
N GLN A 40 -7.13 10.87 -5.23
CA GLN A 40 -8.40 10.36 -5.77
C GLN A 40 -9.60 10.60 -4.82
N LYS A 41 -9.38 10.51 -3.51
CA LYS A 41 -10.42 10.79 -2.52
C LYS A 41 -10.70 12.28 -2.36
N PHE A 42 -9.68 13.10 -2.49
CA PHE A 42 -9.80 14.55 -2.48
C PHE A 42 -10.60 15.03 -3.70
N GLU A 43 -10.28 14.52 -4.90
CA GLU A 43 -11.04 14.76 -6.14
C GLU A 43 -12.50 14.30 -6.03
N ALA A 44 -12.76 13.20 -5.30
CA ALA A 44 -14.11 12.74 -4.99
C ALA A 44 -14.83 13.59 -3.91
N GLY A 45 -14.23 14.67 -3.42
CA GLY A 45 -14.83 15.57 -2.42
C GLY A 45 -14.89 15.00 -1.00
N VAL A 46 -14.12 13.94 -0.71
CA VAL A 46 -14.17 13.28 0.59
C VAL A 46 -13.39 14.09 1.62
N LYS A 47 -14.11 14.73 2.54
CA LYS A 47 -13.54 15.42 3.70
C LYS A 47 -13.57 14.51 4.92
N LYS A 48 -12.40 14.03 5.35
CA LYS A 48 -12.25 13.23 6.57
C LYS A 48 -11.16 13.86 7.44
N GLY A 49 -11.49 14.09 8.71
CA GLY A 49 -10.55 14.64 9.68
C GLY A 49 -9.55 13.62 10.21
N LEU A 50 -8.52 14.12 10.90
CA LEU A 50 -7.48 13.31 11.56
C LEU A 50 -8.04 12.26 12.54
N GLY A 51 -9.14 12.58 13.24
CA GLY A 51 -9.80 11.61 14.13
C GLY A 51 -10.32 10.37 13.40
N TYR A 52 -10.83 10.54 12.17
CA TYR A 52 -11.24 9.41 11.33
C TYR A 52 -10.03 8.59 10.85
N ALA A 53 -8.90 9.24 10.55
CA ALA A 53 -7.66 8.57 10.19
C ALA A 53 -7.16 7.64 11.31
N ALA A 54 -7.15 8.14 12.55
CA ALA A 54 -6.72 7.38 13.72
C ALA A 54 -7.66 6.21 14.01
N LEU A 55 -8.98 6.46 14.06
CA LEU A 55 -9.97 5.38 14.22
C LEU A 55 -9.83 4.33 13.12
N ARG A 56 -9.65 4.75 11.88
CA ARG A 56 -9.50 3.83 10.75
C ARG A 56 -8.20 3.02 10.82
N PHE A 57 -7.10 3.63 11.29
CA PHE A 57 -5.86 2.92 11.56
C PHE A 57 -6.07 1.78 12.56
N PHE A 58 -6.66 2.07 13.72
CA PHE A 58 -6.91 1.04 14.73
C PHE A 58 -7.88 -0.02 14.21
N LEU A 59 -8.99 0.38 13.58
CA LEU A 59 -9.96 -0.57 13.02
C LEU A 59 -9.32 -1.47 11.96
N ASP A 60 -8.56 -0.93 11.00
CA ASP A 60 -7.87 -1.73 9.98
C ASP A 60 -6.79 -2.62 10.62
N PHE A 61 -6.06 -2.14 11.63
CA PHE A 61 -5.08 -2.94 12.37
C PHE A 61 -5.75 -4.12 13.07
N PHE A 62 -6.75 -3.87 13.91
CA PHE A 62 -7.47 -4.91 14.64
C PHE A 62 -8.19 -5.87 13.69
N GLN A 63 -8.84 -5.35 12.65
CA GLN A 63 -9.53 -6.18 11.67
C GLN A 63 -8.55 -7.09 10.94
N LYS A 64 -7.38 -6.59 10.52
CA LYS A 64 -6.39 -7.42 9.82
C LYS A 64 -5.70 -8.39 10.77
N TYR A 65 -5.33 -7.95 11.96
CA TYR A 65 -4.66 -8.77 12.95
C TYR A 65 -5.55 -9.92 13.45
N ILE A 66 -6.82 -9.63 13.73
CA ILE A 66 -7.79 -10.60 14.27
C ILE A 66 -8.45 -11.42 13.14
N LEU A 67 -9.06 -10.79 12.13
CA LEU A 67 -9.83 -11.53 11.11
C LEU A 67 -8.95 -12.26 10.09
N GLN A 68 -7.77 -11.74 9.73
CA GLN A 68 -6.90 -12.44 8.75
C GLN A 68 -6.00 -13.48 9.40
N ARG A 69 -6.31 -13.95 10.62
CA ARG A 69 -5.49 -14.93 11.33
C ARG A 69 -4.03 -14.44 11.48
N GLY A 70 -3.82 -13.12 11.58
CA GLY A 70 -2.49 -12.54 11.80
C GLY A 70 -1.86 -13.06 13.09
N ILE A 71 -2.70 -13.31 14.11
CA ILE A 71 -2.34 -14.01 15.34
C ILE A 71 -1.82 -15.43 15.06
N LEU A 72 -2.41 -16.14 14.10
CA LEU A 72 -2.05 -17.52 13.74
C LEU A 72 -0.67 -17.62 13.06
N MET A 73 -0.23 -16.52 12.44
CA MET A 73 1.10 -16.39 11.83
C MET A 73 2.15 -15.85 12.83
N GLY A 74 1.76 -15.48 14.06
CA GLY A 74 2.66 -14.96 15.09
C GLY A 74 3.32 -13.61 14.73
N GLY A 75 4.63 -13.50 14.94
CA GLY A 75 5.42 -12.29 14.71
C GLY A 75 5.31 -11.66 13.32
N PRO A 76 5.43 -12.41 12.20
CA PRO A 76 5.30 -11.83 10.85
C PRO A 76 3.89 -11.28 10.55
N GLY A 77 2.84 -11.87 11.14
CA GLY A 77 1.48 -11.36 11.02
C GLY A 77 1.29 -9.99 11.69
N PHE A 78 1.97 -9.76 12.81
CA PHE A 78 2.00 -8.45 13.48
C PHE A 78 2.68 -7.39 12.60
N ILE A 79 3.87 -7.69 12.06
CA ILE A 79 4.62 -6.76 11.21
C ILE A 79 3.81 -6.38 9.97
N TYR A 80 3.19 -7.35 9.31
CA TYR A 80 2.35 -7.10 8.14
C TYR A 80 1.13 -6.23 8.47
N SER A 81 0.46 -6.53 9.59
CA SER A 81 -0.70 -5.75 10.06
C SER A 81 -0.31 -4.31 10.40
N ALA A 82 0.86 -4.10 11.01
CA ALA A 82 1.38 -2.77 11.35
C ALA A 82 1.71 -1.95 10.09
N ILE A 83 2.39 -2.55 9.10
CA ILE A 83 2.69 -1.88 7.82
C ILE A 83 1.40 -1.50 7.08
N ARG A 84 0.42 -2.42 7.08
CA ARG A 84 -0.89 -2.20 6.45
C ARG A 84 -1.66 -1.06 7.12
N ALA A 85 -1.68 -1.05 8.45
CA ALA A 85 -2.31 0.01 9.21
C ALA A 85 -1.62 1.35 8.93
N TYR A 86 -0.28 1.38 8.96
CA TYR A 86 0.51 2.58 8.66
C TYR A 86 0.18 3.18 7.28
N TYR A 87 0.03 2.33 6.27
CA TYR A 87 -0.45 2.77 4.95
C TYR A 87 -1.83 3.41 4.98
N SER A 88 -2.79 2.77 5.68
CA SER A 88 -4.15 3.30 5.81
C SER A 88 -4.14 4.68 6.50
N PHE A 89 -3.34 4.83 7.55
CA PHE A 89 -3.14 6.09 8.25
C PHE A 89 -2.59 7.18 7.34
N LEU A 90 -1.47 6.91 6.66
CA LEU A 90 -0.84 7.87 5.73
C LEU A 90 -1.81 8.35 4.65
N LYS A 91 -2.63 7.46 4.10
CA LYS A 91 -3.64 7.81 3.10
C LYS A 91 -4.61 8.90 3.60
N TYR A 92 -5.05 8.81 4.85
CA TYR A 92 -5.97 9.80 5.42
C TYR A 92 -5.25 11.04 5.93
N VAL A 93 -3.99 10.94 6.35
CA VAL A 93 -3.15 12.11 6.67
C VAL A 93 -2.92 12.97 5.43
N PHE A 94 -2.53 12.36 4.30
CA PHE A 94 -2.38 13.11 3.04
C PHE A 94 -3.71 13.69 2.56
N LEU A 95 -4.83 12.96 2.75
CA LEU A 95 -6.15 13.50 2.42
C LEU A 95 -6.51 14.71 3.29
N TRP A 96 -6.13 14.69 4.57
CA TRP A 96 -6.33 15.80 5.47
C TRP A 96 -5.45 17.00 5.11
N GLU A 97 -4.18 16.75 4.77
CA GLU A 97 -3.24 17.77 4.29
C GLU A 97 -3.78 18.48 3.04
N LEU A 98 -4.26 17.72 2.04
CA LEU A 98 -4.88 18.27 0.82
C LEU A 98 -6.16 19.07 1.09
N ASN A 99 -6.93 18.71 2.13
CA ASN A 99 -8.16 19.43 2.49
C ASN A 99 -7.92 20.71 3.30
N ASN A 100 -6.74 20.86 3.89
CA ASN A 100 -6.36 21.99 4.76
C ASN A 100 -5.27 22.89 4.14
N GLN A 101 -4.84 22.60 2.91
CA GLN A 101 -4.13 23.54 2.04
C GLN A 101 -5.13 24.38 1.24
#